data_AF-A0A6V7M5I7-F1
#
_entry.id   AF-A0A6V7M5I7-F1
#
_cell.length_a   1.000
_cell.length_b   1.000
_cell.length_c   1.000
_cell.angle_alpha   90.00
_cell.angle_beta   90.00
_cell.angle_gamma   90.00
#
_symmetry.space_group_name_H-M   'P 1'
#
loop_
_entity.id
_entity.type
_entity.pdbx_description
1 polymer ?
#
loop_
_entity_poly.entity_id
_entity_poly.type
_entity_poly.pdbx_seq_one_letter_code
_entity_poly.pdbx_strand_id
1 'polypeptide(L)'
;WILKTFVVGYKRDLEIDDLSRPLKEHKSSYLGEKISAAWDDELKRFNQQQAKSKQKLNSDDGKKKTPSLNRALIKVFGVKVALYGIALAIMEIIL
;
A
#
# COMPACT_ATOMS: atom_id res chain seq x y z
N TRP A 1 20.64 -14.38 -5.11
CA TRP A 1 19.61 -15.45 -5.18
C TRP A 1 19.35 -15.87 -6.63
N ILE A 2 18.92 -14.95 -7.51
CA ILE A 2 18.56 -15.28 -8.89
C ILE A 2 19.65 -16.06 -9.66
N LEU A 3 20.92 -15.66 -9.54
CA LEU A 3 22.06 -16.32 -10.18
C LEU A 3 22.24 -17.79 -9.73
N LYS A 4 21.91 -18.09 -8.46
CA LYS A 4 21.97 -19.45 -7.93
C LYS A 4 20.90 -20.33 -8.59
N THR A 5 19.69 -19.81 -8.77
CA THR A 5 18.61 -20.51 -9.48
C THR A 5 18.97 -20.77 -10.94
N PHE A 6 19.59 -19.80 -11.63
CA PHE A 6 20.07 -19.99 -13.00
C PHE A 6 21.12 -21.09 -13.12
N VAL A 7 22.08 -21.15 -12.19
CA VAL A 7 23.11 -22.21 -12.21
C VAL A 7 22.52 -23.59 -11.92
N VAL A 8 21.52 -23.70 -11.03
CA VAL A 8 20.84 -24.97 -10.73
C VAL A 8 20.01 -25.43 -11.93
N GLY A 9 19.24 -24.53 -12.54
CA GLY A 9 18.44 -24.81 -13.74
C GLY A 9 19.29 -25.15 -14.97
N TYR A 10 20.54 -24.67 -15.04
CA TYR A 10 21.48 -25.07 -16.08
C TYR A 10 22.03 -26.50 -15.89
N LYS A 11 22.09 -26.98 -14.64
CA LYS A 11 22.65 -28.30 -14.29
C LYS A 11 21.60 -29.42 -14.22
N ARG A 12 20.34 -29.09 -13.93
CA ARG A 12 19.21 -30.03 -13.82
C ARG A 12 17.88 -29.30 -13.99
N ASP A 13 16.80 -30.04 -14.22
CA ASP A 13 15.44 -29.49 -14.17
C ASP A 13 15.11 -28.95 -12.77
N LEU A 14 14.38 -27.83 -12.74
CA LEU A 14 13.97 -27.15 -11.50
C LEU A 14 12.73 -27.83 -10.91
N GLU A 15 12.80 -28.17 -9.63
CA GLU A 15 11.67 -28.70 -8.86
C GLU A 15 11.02 -27.60 -8.00
N ILE A 16 9.80 -27.88 -7.50
CA ILE A 16 9.02 -26.95 -6.67
C ILE A 16 9.77 -26.57 -5.39
N ASP A 17 10.61 -27.46 -4.86
CA ASP A 17 11.39 -27.20 -3.64
C ASP A 17 12.57 -26.22 -3.87
N ASP A 18 13.05 -26.11 -5.12
CA ASP A 18 14.07 -25.12 -5.52
C ASP A 18 13.47 -23.70 -5.62
N LEU A 19 12.13 -23.58 -5.57
CA LEU A 19 11.43 -22.30 -5.57
C LEU A 19 11.56 -21.63 -4.19
N SER A 20 12.03 -20.39 -4.21
CA SER A 20 12.20 -19.65 -2.97
C SER A 20 10.86 -19.26 -2.37
N ARG A 21 10.70 -19.54 -1.07
CA ARG A 21 9.48 -19.19 -0.33
C ARG A 21 9.23 -17.68 -0.43
N PRO A 22 7.96 -17.25 -0.54
CA PRO A 22 7.64 -15.84 -0.60
C PRO A 22 8.15 -15.13 0.65
N LEU A 23 8.78 -13.97 0.44
CA LEU A 23 9.24 -13.12 1.53
C LEU A 23 8.03 -12.77 2.42
N LYS A 24 8.22 -12.85 3.74
CA LYS A 24 7.13 -12.61 4.71
C LYS A 24 6.46 -11.24 4.50
N GLU A 25 7.21 -10.26 4.00
CA GLU A 25 6.77 -8.89 3.72
C GLU A 25 5.73 -8.78 2.60
N HIS A 26 5.68 -9.76 1.68
CA HIS A 26 4.73 -9.79 0.56
C HIS A 26 3.54 -10.75 0.82
N LYS A 27 3.40 -11.25 2.04
CA LYS A 27 2.25 -12.08 2.39
C LYS A 27 0.98 -11.23 2.32
N SER A 28 -0.02 -11.73 1.59
CA SER A 28 -1.35 -11.12 1.47
C SER A 28 -1.98 -10.84 2.83
N SER A 29 -1.77 -11.72 3.80
CA SER A 29 -2.25 -11.55 5.18
C SER A 29 -1.69 -10.29 5.86
N TYR A 30 -0.37 -10.06 5.80
CA TYR A 30 0.26 -8.89 6.41
C TYR A 30 -0.20 -7.58 5.74
N LEU A 31 -0.30 -7.61 4.41
CA LEU A 31 -0.73 -6.45 3.64
C LEU A 31 -2.21 -6.12 3.86
N GLY A 32 -3.05 -7.16 3.92
CA GLY A 32 -4.48 -7.04 4.24
C GLY A 32 -4.71 -6.44 5.62
N GLU A 33 -4.00 -6.94 6.64
CA GLU A 33 -4.09 -6.40 8.01
C GLU A 33 -3.72 -4.92 8.06
N LYS A 34 -2.65 -4.51 7.36
CA LYS A 34 -2.22 -3.11 7.31
C LYS A 34 -3.24 -2.20 6.61
N ILE A 35 -3.89 -2.66 5.55
CA ILE A 35 -4.95 -1.92 4.85
C ILE A 35 -6.19 -1.81 5.74
N SER A 36 -6.61 -2.90 6.38
CA SER A 36 -7.75 -2.91 7.30
C SER A 36 -7.55 -1.94 8.46
N ALA A 37 -6.37 -1.94 9.09
CA ALA A 37 -6.05 -1.00 10.15
C ALA A 37 -6.07 0.47 9.68
N ALA A 38 -5.58 0.74 8.47
CA ALA A 38 -5.62 2.08 7.88
C ALA A 38 -7.05 2.53 7.54
N TRP A 39 -7.91 1.60 7.12
CA TRP A 39 -9.33 1.84 6.86
C TRP A 39 -10.11 2.17 8.13
N ASP A 40 -9.87 1.44 9.22
CA ASP A 40 -10.51 1.72 10.51
C ASP A 40 -10.12 3.10 11.07
N ASP A 41 -8.86 3.52 10.89
CA ASP A 41 -8.44 4.87 11.28
C ASP A 41 -9.11 5.96 10.42
N GLU A 42 -9.29 5.70 9.11
CA GLU A 42 -10.02 6.62 8.23
C GLU A 42 -11.50 6.72 8.63
N LEU A 43 -12.15 5.61 8.96
CA LEU A 43 -13.53 5.58 9.47
C LEU A 43 -13.66 6.33 10.81
N LYS A 44 -12.74 6.14 11.75
CA LYS A 44 -12.72 6.88 13.03
C LYS A 44 -12.58 8.37 12.81
N ARG A 45 -11.63 8.80 11.96
CA ARG A 45 -11.44 10.21 11.59
C ARG A 45 -12.68 10.79 10.93
N PHE A 46 -13.30 10.03 10.04
CA PHE A 46 -14.53 10.42 9.35
C PHE A 46 -15.69 10.64 10.32
N ASN A 47 -15.94 9.67 11.21
CA ASN A 47 -17.01 9.75 12.21
C ASN A 47 -16.80 10.93 13.17
N GLN A 48 -15.56 11.16 13.62
CA GLN A 48 -15.21 12.33 14.44
C GLN A 48 -15.43 13.66 13.71
N GLN A 49 -15.07 13.74 12.42
CA GLN A 49 -15.29 14.93 11.62
C GLN A 49 -16.78 15.17 11.37
N GLN A 50 -17.58 14.13 11.15
CA GLN A 50 -19.02 14.24 10.95
C GLN A 50 -19.73 14.73 12.22
N ALA A 51 -19.33 14.24 13.40
CA ALA A 51 -19.84 14.71 14.68
C ALA A 51 -19.54 16.20 14.91
N LYS A 52 -18.30 16.64 14.61
CA LYS A 52 -17.88 18.04 14.71
C LYS A 52 -18.54 18.95 13.67
N SER A 53 -18.82 18.45 12.46
CA SER A 53 -19.51 19.23 11.41
C SER A 53 -21.00 19.38 11.67
N LYS A 54 -21.67 18.38 12.27
CA LYS A 54 -23.06 18.53 12.75
C LYS A 54 -23.19 19.62 13.82
N GLN A 55 -22.15 19.82 14.63
CA GLN A 55 -22.12 20.86 15.66
C GLN A 55 -21.82 22.27 15.10
N LYS A 56 -21.28 22.36 13.87
CA LYS A 56 -20.89 23.64 13.22
C LYS A 56 -21.89 24.13 12.17
N LEU A 57 -22.95 23.38 11.88
CA LEU A 57 -23.87 23.66 10.78
C LEU A 57 -25.09 24.49 11.23
N ASN A 58 -24.85 25.79 11.46
CA ASN A 58 -25.83 26.86 11.21
C ASN A 58 -25.57 27.54 9.85
N SER A 59 -24.70 26.97 9.00
CA SER A 59 -24.38 27.54 7.69
C SER A 59 -24.33 26.44 6.64
N ASP A 60 -25.43 26.39 5.92
CA ASP A 60 -25.73 25.65 4.69
C ASP A 60 -24.53 25.60 3.71
N ASP A 61 -23.87 24.44 3.63
CA ASP A 61 -23.13 24.02 2.43
C ASP A 61 -22.88 22.50 2.52
N GLY A 62 -23.90 21.75 2.10
CA GLY A 62 -24.10 20.32 2.32
C GLY A 62 -23.22 19.37 1.52
N LYS A 63 -21.89 19.46 1.61
CA LYS A 63 -21.02 18.39 1.12
C LYS A 63 -20.91 17.27 2.15
N LYS A 64 -21.74 16.23 2.00
CA LYS A 64 -21.58 14.94 2.70
C LYS A 64 -20.18 14.41 2.37
N LYS A 65 -19.23 14.60 3.28
CA LYS A 65 -17.93 13.94 3.18
C LYS A 65 -18.21 12.42 3.14
N THR A 66 -17.52 11.69 2.28
CA THR A 66 -17.56 10.22 2.24
C THR A 66 -16.17 9.70 2.57
N PRO A 67 -16.05 8.59 3.31
CA PRO A 67 -14.75 7.95 3.51
C PRO A 67 -14.24 7.43 2.17
N SER A 68 -12.98 7.74 1.83
CA SER A 68 -12.38 7.36 0.55
C SER A 68 -11.33 6.27 0.73
N LEU A 69 -11.53 5.13 0.07
CA LEU A 69 -10.60 4.00 0.10
C LEU A 69 -9.22 4.39 -0.44
N ASN A 70 -9.17 5.24 -1.47
CA ASN A 70 -7.94 5.74 -2.05
C ASN A 70 -7.05 6.43 -1.01
N ARG A 71 -7.64 7.09 -0.02
CA ARG A 71 -6.88 7.75 1.05
C ARG A 71 -6.23 6.75 2.00
N ALA A 72 -6.93 5.68 2.35
CA ALA A 72 -6.35 4.57 3.11
C ALA A 72 -5.22 3.89 2.32
N LEU A 73 -5.40 3.71 1.00
CA LEU A 73 -4.40 3.10 0.13
C LEU A 73 -3.13 3.97 0.01
N ILE A 74 -3.28 5.27 -0.24
CA ILE A 74 -2.16 6.23 -0.30
C ILE A 74 -1.43 6.26 1.06
N LYS A 75 -2.14 6.16 2.18
CA LYS A 75 -1.50 6.12 3.50
C LYS A 75 -0.62 4.88 3.70
N VAL A 76 -1.00 3.73 3.14
CA VAL A 76 -0.25 2.47 3.29
C VAL A 76 0.91 2.36 2.30
N PHE A 77 0.71 2.77 1.04
CA PHE A 77 1.66 2.54 -0.05
C PHE A 77 2.33 3.80 -0.59
N GLY A 78 1.78 4.99 -0.32
CA GLY A 78 2.19 6.24 -0.95
C GLY A 78 3.66 6.57 -0.77
N VAL A 79 4.24 6.33 0.41
CA VAL A 79 5.67 6.58 0.66
C VAL A 79 6.55 5.65 -0.18
N LYS A 80 6.19 4.37 -0.30
CA LYS A 80 6.95 3.41 -1.11
C LYS A 80 6.87 3.79 -2.60
N VAL A 81 5.66 4.11 -3.08
CA VAL A 81 5.42 4.53 -4.46
C VAL A 81 6.18 5.82 -4.79
N ALA A 82 6.14 6.82 -3.88
CA ALA A 82 6.86 8.07 -4.05
C ALA A 82 8.39 7.85 -4.12
N LEU A 83 8.94 6.98 -3.26
CA LEU A 83 10.36 6.66 -3.28
C LEU A 83 10.78 6.01 -4.61
N TYR A 84 10.00 5.05 -5.12
CA TYR A 84 10.26 4.47 -6.44
C TYR A 84 10.13 5.50 -7.56
N GLY A 85 9.14 6.40 -7.49
CA GLY A 85 8.99 7.50 -8.46
C GLY A 85 10.17 8.46 -8.46
N ILE A 86 10.70 8.82 -7.29
CA ILE A 86 11.90 9.67 -7.18
C ILE A 86 13.12 8.96 -7.76
N ALA A 87 13.32 7.68 -7.43
CA ALA A 87 14.43 6.91 -8.00
C ALA A 87 14.35 6.80 -9.52
N LEU A 88 13.14 6.61 -10.07
CA LEU A 88 12.90 6.57 -11.51
C LEU A 88 13.16 7.93 -12.16
N ALA A 89 12.70 9.02 -11.55
CA ALA A 89 12.95 10.38 -12.03
C ALA A 89 14.44 10.71 -12.06
N ILE A 90 15.21 10.29 -11.04
CA ILE A 90 16.66 10.46 -11.03
C ILE A 90 17.32 9.66 -12.16
N MET A 91 16.88 8.41 -12.39
CA MET A 91 17.40 7.59 -13.48
C MET A 91 17.17 8.25 -14.84
N GLU A 92 15.97 8.75 -15.10
CA GLU A 92 15.60 9.43 -16.37
C GLU A 92 16.28 10.79 -16.55
N ILE A 93 16.67 11.48 -15.47
CA ILE A 93 17.39 12.75 -15.56
C ILE A 93 18.89 12.52 -15.82
N ILE A 94 19.45 11.41 -15.32
CA ILE A 94 20.87 11.09 -15.43
C ILE A 94 21.19 10.33 -16.73
N LEU A 95 20.27 9.50 -17.23
CA LEU A 95 20.39 8.72 -18.46
C LEU A 95 20.00 9.55 -19.70
#